data_AF-F2SIR2-F1
#
_entry.id   AF-F2SIR2-F1
#
_cell.length_a   1.000
_cell.length_b   1.000
_cell.length_c   1.000
_cell.angle_alpha   90.00
_cell.angle_beta   90.00
_cell.angle_gamma   90.00
#
_symmetry.space_group_name_H-M   'P 1'
#
loop_
_entity.id
_entity.type
_entity.pdbx_description
1 polymer ?
#
loop_
_entity_poly.entity_id
_entity_poly.type
_entity_poly.pdbx_seq_one_letter_code
_entity_poly.pdbx_strand_id
1 'polypeptide(L)'
;MFNRQHPETGEPDDRYLIAQFAAILGPPPVEFWSQSKLCQAFWDENGLSTSTATVSFSLPISTDEIIFGTGNWKNVVPLPEISLEGLAADIEGEDVPGFLRFLRRILRWLPEQRPTTEELIHDPWLLAGLGSGSQGQIKADKDSLPVS
;
A
#
# COMPACT_ATOMS: atom_id res chain seq x y z
N MET A 1 -7.54 8.95 -7.53
CA MET A 1 -7.35 7.91 -6.49
C MET A 1 -7.81 8.40 -5.13
N PHE A 2 -7.36 9.56 -4.64
CA PHE A 2 -7.87 10.15 -3.39
C PHE A 2 -8.75 11.38 -3.66
N ASN A 3 -9.95 11.42 -3.11
CA ASN A 3 -10.86 12.54 -3.26
C ASN A 3 -10.90 13.41 -2.00
N ARG A 4 -10.40 14.64 -2.06
CA ARG A 4 -10.44 15.59 -0.92
C ARG A 4 -11.79 16.31 -0.81
N GLN A 5 -12.71 16.14 -1.75
CA GLN A 5 -13.94 16.93 -1.78
C GLN A 5 -14.99 16.39 -0.80
N HIS A 6 -15.63 17.30 -0.07
CA HIS A 6 -16.84 17.00 0.67
C HIS A 6 -17.96 16.61 -0.31
N PRO A 7 -18.70 15.50 -0.08
CA PRO A 7 -19.69 14.99 -1.02
C PRO A 7 -20.85 15.95 -1.28
N GLU A 8 -21.22 16.76 -0.27
CA GLU A 8 -22.32 17.72 -0.39
C GLU A 8 -21.89 19.11 -0.88
N THR A 9 -20.75 19.63 -0.41
CA THR A 9 -20.35 21.01 -0.69
C THR A 9 -19.35 21.12 -1.84
N GLY A 10 -18.68 20.02 -2.21
CA GLY A 10 -17.59 20.00 -3.20
C GLY A 10 -16.29 20.67 -2.73
N GLU A 11 -16.29 21.29 -1.54
CA GLU A 11 -15.13 21.98 -0.99
C GLU A 11 -14.06 21.00 -0.50
N PRO A 12 -12.77 21.37 -0.56
CA PRO A 12 -11.69 20.56 -0.01
C PRO A 12 -11.81 20.37 1.51
N ASP A 13 -11.76 19.12 1.96
CA ASP A 13 -11.86 18.72 3.35
C ASP A 13 -10.87 17.57 3.66
N ASP A 14 -9.87 17.88 4.50
CA ASP A 14 -8.82 16.93 4.88
C ASP A 14 -9.34 15.70 5.63
N ARG A 15 -10.51 15.82 6.27
CA ARG A 15 -11.11 14.71 7.02
C ARG A 15 -11.42 13.53 6.10
N TYR A 16 -11.93 13.81 4.90
CA TYR A 16 -12.23 12.79 3.89
C TYR A 16 -10.96 12.18 3.27
N LEU A 17 -9.91 12.99 3.10
CA LEU A 17 -8.62 12.51 2.65
C LEU A 17 -8.07 11.48 3.66
N ILE A 18 -8.02 11.86 4.94
CA ILE A 18 -7.47 11.03 6.00
C ILE A 18 -8.29 9.75 6.20
N ALA A 19 -9.62 9.82 6.09
CA ALA A 19 -10.48 8.64 6.16
C ALA A 19 -10.21 7.64 5.03
N GLN A 20 -9.90 8.11 3.81
CA GLN A 20 -9.50 7.22 2.71
C GLN A 20 -8.13 6.58 2.95
N PHE A 21 -7.17 7.33 3.48
CA PHE A 21 -5.89 6.74 3.89
C PHE A 21 -6.08 5.70 4.99
N ALA A 22 -6.92 5.98 5.99
CA ALA A 22 -7.27 5.04 7.06
C ALA A 22 -7.95 3.77 6.53
N ALA A 23 -8.83 3.88 5.54
CA ALA A 23 -9.48 2.74 4.92
C ALA A 23 -8.47 1.82 4.18
N ILE A 24 -7.47 2.41 3.51
CA ILE A 24 -6.49 1.66 2.71
C ILE A 24 -5.33 1.12 3.56
N LEU A 25 -4.81 1.92 4.49
CA LEU A 25 -3.59 1.62 5.26
C LEU A 25 -3.88 1.07 6.65
N GLY A 26 -5.13 1.12 7.10
CA GLY A 26 -5.48 0.88 8.49
C GLY A 26 -5.09 2.06 9.40
N PRO A 27 -5.25 1.91 10.72
CA PRO A 27 -4.93 2.95 11.68
C PRO A 27 -3.42 3.29 11.66
N PRO A 28 -3.06 4.58 11.81
CA PRO A 28 -1.68 4.99 11.92
C PRO A 28 -1.03 4.43 13.21
N PRO A 29 0.29 4.14 13.19
CA PRO A 29 1.06 3.80 14.39
C PRO A 29 0.93 4.88 15.48
N VAL A 30 1.05 4.47 16.75
CA VAL A 30 0.88 5.38 17.90
C VAL A 30 1.93 6.48 17.93
N GLU A 31 3.15 6.17 17.51
CA GLU A 31 4.26 7.12 17.39
C GLU A 31 3.95 8.20 16.35
N PHE A 32 3.22 7.85 15.28
CA PHE A 32 2.84 8.77 14.23
C PHE A 32 1.74 9.75 14.69
N TRP A 33 0.66 9.24 15.28
CA TRP A 33 -0.47 10.12 15.63
C TRP A 33 -0.23 10.91 16.91
N SER A 34 0.51 10.37 17.89
CA SER A 34 0.81 11.08 19.14
C SER A 34 1.60 12.38 18.91
N GLN A 35 2.45 12.41 17.88
CA GLN A 35 3.23 13.59 17.51
C GLN A 35 2.48 14.56 16.59
N SER A 36 1.39 14.11 15.94
CA SER A 36 0.65 14.89 14.96
C SER A 36 -0.65 15.44 15.53
N LYS A 37 -0.69 16.77 15.76
CA LYS A 37 -1.93 17.48 16.19
C LYS A 37 -3.10 17.24 15.24
N LEU A 38 -2.81 17.05 13.95
CA LEU A 38 -3.81 16.73 12.94
C LEU A 38 -4.39 15.34 13.18
N CYS A 39 -3.57 14.31 13.40
CA CYS A 39 -4.06 12.95 13.65
C CYS A 39 -4.80 12.81 14.99
N GLN A 40 -4.40 13.57 16.02
CA GLN A 40 -5.13 13.62 17.29
C GLN A 40 -6.60 14.05 17.15
N ALA A 41 -6.95 14.81 16.10
CA ALA A 41 -8.33 15.18 15.82
C ALA A 41 -9.19 13.99 15.37
N PHE A 42 -8.57 12.92 14.86
CA PHE A 42 -9.23 11.82 14.14
C PHE A 42 -9.19 10.48 14.86
N TRP A 43 -8.18 10.25 15.70
CA TRP A 43 -8.02 8.99 16.45
C TRP A 43 -8.10 9.22 17.96
N ASP A 44 -8.69 8.26 18.68
CA ASP A 44 -8.71 8.24 20.15
C ASP A 44 -7.61 7.34 20.76
N GLU A 45 -7.31 7.60 22.03
CA GLU A 45 -6.32 6.86 22.82
C GLU A 45 -6.84 5.50 23.31
N ASN A 46 -8.13 5.19 23.09
CA ASN A 46 -8.80 4.01 23.63
C ASN A 46 -8.57 2.73 22.79
N GLY A 47 -7.52 2.71 21.95
CA GLY A 47 -7.11 1.55 21.17
C GLY A 47 -6.64 0.34 21.99
N LEU A 48 -6.65 0.44 23.32
CA LEU A 48 -6.39 -0.68 24.23
C LEU A 48 -7.70 -1.15 24.89
N SER A 49 -8.62 -1.72 24.10
CA SER A 49 -9.63 -2.60 24.67
C SER A 49 -9.85 -3.79 23.76
N THR A 50 -9.25 -4.90 24.21
CA THR A 50 -9.70 -6.26 24.02
C THR A 50 -11.23 -6.38 24.03
N SER A 51 -11.89 -6.25 22.88
CA SER A 51 -13.13 -6.99 22.59
C SER A 51 -13.55 -6.84 21.13
N THR A 52 -13.39 -7.94 20.38
CA THR A 52 -14.34 -8.42 19.36
C THR A 52 -14.85 -7.45 18.30
N ALA A 53 -13.95 -6.92 17.47
CA ALA A 53 -14.29 -6.61 16.08
C ALA A 53 -13.19 -7.17 15.18
N THR A 54 -13.34 -8.44 14.81
CA THR A 54 -12.52 -9.06 13.77
C THR A 54 -12.82 -8.35 12.45
N VAL A 55 -12.03 -7.33 12.13
CA VAL A 55 -11.87 -6.93 10.73
C VAL A 55 -11.03 -8.05 10.13
N SER A 56 -11.69 -8.97 9.41
CA SER A 56 -11.06 -10.13 8.79
C SER A 56 -10.09 -9.68 7.70
N PHE A 57 -8.90 -9.23 8.08
CA PHE A 57 -7.78 -9.12 7.16
C PHE A 57 -7.24 -10.52 6.96
N SER A 58 -7.77 -11.23 5.97
CA SER A 58 -7.29 -12.55 5.59
C SER A 58 -5.90 -12.43 4.96
N LEU A 59 -4.84 -12.39 5.77
CA LEU A 59 -3.50 -12.74 5.33
C LEU A 59 -2.86 -13.75 6.30
N PRO A 60 -2.24 -14.84 5.80
CA PRO A 60 -1.52 -15.79 6.62
C PRO A 60 -0.12 -15.24 6.88
N ILE A 61 0.03 -14.38 7.88
CA ILE A 61 1.35 -13.91 8.31
C ILE A 61 1.45 -14.13 9.82
N SER A 62 2.52 -14.84 10.22
CA SER A 62 2.84 -15.21 11.60
C SER A 62 2.72 -14.01 12.53
N THR A 63 1.93 -14.19 13.58
CA THR A 63 1.36 -13.17 14.48
C THR A 63 2.32 -12.46 15.43
N ASP A 64 3.64 -12.59 15.27
CA ASP A 64 4.55 -12.17 16.35
C ASP A 64 5.08 -10.74 16.27
N GLU A 65 5.02 -10.02 15.14
CA GLU A 65 5.57 -8.65 15.07
C GLU A 65 4.89 -7.72 14.05
N ILE A 66 3.56 -7.63 14.03
CA ILE A 66 2.89 -6.49 13.37
C ILE A 66 2.19 -5.65 14.45
N ILE A 67 2.84 -4.56 14.85
CA ILE A 67 2.21 -3.49 15.62
C ILE A 67 1.21 -2.81 14.68
N PHE A 68 0.00 -3.37 14.55
CA PHE A 68 -1.13 -2.65 13.98
C PHE A 68 -1.39 -1.47 14.90
N GLY A 69 -1.29 -0.24 14.38
CA GLY A 69 -1.48 0.97 15.16
C GLY A 69 -2.76 0.91 15.97
N THR A 70 -2.67 1.04 17.29
CA THR A 70 -3.82 1.01 18.19
C THR A 70 -4.44 2.39 18.28
N GLY A 71 -5.57 2.61 17.58
CA GLY A 71 -6.38 3.83 17.71
C GLY A 71 -7.71 3.69 17.00
N ASN A 72 -8.83 4.03 17.66
CA ASN A 72 -10.14 3.99 17.02
C ASN A 72 -10.40 5.29 16.27
N TRP A 73 -11.02 5.17 15.09
CA TRP A 73 -11.47 6.33 14.35
C TRP A 73 -12.62 7.02 15.10
N LYS A 74 -12.50 8.33 15.35
CA LYS A 74 -13.47 9.15 16.09
C LYS A 74 -14.80 9.41 15.35
N ASN A 75 -15.07 8.71 14.26
CA ASN A 75 -16.23 8.89 13.39
C ASN A 75 -16.46 10.34 12.96
N VAL A 76 -15.35 11.05 12.66
CA VAL A 76 -15.39 12.46 12.24
C VAL A 76 -16.04 12.61 10.86
N VAL A 77 -15.80 11.62 9.99
CA VAL A 77 -16.49 11.36 8.72
C VAL A 77 -16.62 9.84 8.55
N PRO A 78 -17.57 9.32 7.75
CA PRO A 78 -17.67 7.89 7.49
C PRO A 78 -16.40 7.35 6.83
N LEU A 79 -15.90 6.19 7.31
CA LEU A 79 -14.84 5.48 6.61
C LEU A 79 -15.41 4.89 5.32
N PRO A 80 -14.81 5.19 4.16
CA PRO A 80 -15.22 4.55 2.92
C PRO A 80 -14.83 3.08 2.92
N GLU A 81 -15.68 2.22 2.34
CA GLU A 81 -15.36 0.81 2.08
C GLU A 81 -14.51 0.71 0.80
N ILE A 82 -13.24 1.07 0.90
CA ILE A 82 -12.28 1.00 -0.20
C ILE A 82 -11.06 0.18 0.20
N SER A 83 -10.47 -0.50 -0.79
CA SER A 83 -9.20 -1.22 -0.65
C SER A 83 -8.25 -0.81 -1.77
N LEU A 84 -6.95 -1.06 -1.57
CA LEU A 84 -5.96 -0.79 -2.61
C LEU A 84 -6.23 -1.64 -3.86
N GLU A 85 -6.67 -2.89 -3.66
CA GLU A 85 -7.03 -3.84 -4.69
C GLU A 85 -8.26 -3.37 -5.47
N GLY A 86 -9.29 -2.86 -4.77
CA GLY A 86 -10.49 -2.33 -5.40
C GLY A 86 -10.19 -1.09 -6.24
N LEU A 87 -9.30 -0.21 -5.78
CA LEU A 87 -8.83 0.95 -6.55
C LEU A 87 -7.96 0.58 -7.76
N ALA A 88 -7.37 -0.62 -7.74
CA ALA A 88 -6.55 -1.15 -8.81
C ALA A 88 -7.29 -2.16 -9.70
N ALA A 89 -8.61 -2.31 -9.55
CA ALA A 89 -9.39 -3.34 -10.24
C ALA A 89 -9.33 -3.24 -11.77
N ASP A 90 -9.21 -2.02 -12.30
CA ASP A 90 -9.15 -1.73 -13.74
C ASP A 90 -7.70 -1.67 -14.27
N ILE A 91 -6.70 -2.01 -13.45
CA ILE A 91 -5.30 -2.00 -13.88
C ILE A 91 -4.98 -3.32 -14.58
N GLU A 92 -4.62 -3.24 -15.86
CA GLU A 92 -4.11 -4.37 -16.63
C GLU A 92 -2.58 -4.43 -16.57
N GLY A 93 -2.01 -5.63 -16.46
CA GLY A 93 -0.56 -5.83 -16.45
C GLY A 93 -0.15 -7.28 -16.21
N GLU A 94 1.11 -7.59 -16.52
CA GLU A 94 1.66 -8.95 -16.39
C GLU A 94 1.80 -9.39 -14.91
N ASP A 95 2.14 -8.47 -14.01
CA ASP A 95 2.24 -8.71 -12.56
C ASP A 95 1.58 -7.60 -11.74
N VAL A 96 0.24 -7.51 -11.79
CA VAL A 96 -0.55 -6.62 -10.94
C VAL A 96 -0.34 -6.89 -9.43
N PRO A 97 -0.25 -8.16 -8.96
CA PRO A 97 0.08 -8.43 -7.56
C PRO A 97 1.43 -7.85 -7.12
N GLY A 98 2.45 -7.90 -7.99
CA GLY A 98 3.75 -7.27 -7.75
C GLY A 98 3.70 -5.76 -7.69
N PHE A 99 2.89 -5.13 -8.54
CA PHE A 99 2.64 -3.69 -8.48
C PHE A 99 1.99 -3.28 -7.15
N LEU A 100 0.98 -4.02 -6.70
CA LEU A 100 0.32 -3.76 -5.41
C LEU A 100 1.28 -3.95 -4.23
N ARG A 101 2.15 -4.97 -4.28
CA ARG A 101 3.21 -5.15 -3.29
C ARG A 101 4.16 -3.96 -3.29
N PHE A 102 4.59 -3.49 -4.46
CA PHE A 102 5.43 -2.30 -4.62
C PHE A 102 4.77 -1.05 -4.03
N LEU A 103 3.50 -0.77 -4.37
CA LEU A 103 2.75 0.36 -3.81
C LEU A 103 2.62 0.28 -2.30
N ARG A 104 2.39 -0.90 -1.73
CA ARG A 104 2.34 -1.08 -0.27
C ARG A 104 3.66 -0.69 0.39
N ARG A 105 4.82 -0.86 -0.26
CA ARG A 105 6.10 -0.41 0.30
C ARG A 105 6.19 1.12 0.37
N ILE A 106 5.66 1.82 -0.62
CA ILE A 106 5.70 3.29 -0.71
C ILE A 106 4.65 3.91 0.23
N LEU A 107 3.45 3.32 0.30
CA LEU A 107 2.34 3.80 1.10
C LEU A 107 2.49 3.34 2.56
N ARG A 108 3.25 4.13 3.34
CA ARG A 108 3.43 3.95 4.79
C ARG A 108 3.03 5.22 5.53
N TRP A 109 2.48 5.07 6.72
CA TRP A 109 2.14 6.20 7.61
C TRP A 109 3.40 6.96 8.04
N LEU A 110 4.38 6.24 8.58
CA LEU A 110 5.64 6.83 9.03
C LEU A 110 6.56 7.09 7.82
N PRO A 111 7.04 8.33 7.62
CA PRO A 111 7.92 8.63 6.52
C PRO A 111 9.25 7.87 6.60
N GLU A 112 9.73 7.54 7.80
CA GLU A 112 10.96 6.78 8.06
C GLU A 112 10.85 5.32 7.66
N GLN A 113 9.63 4.77 7.59
CA GLN A 113 9.38 3.41 7.13
C GLN A 113 9.27 3.32 5.60
N ARG A 114 9.25 4.47 4.91
CA ARG A 114 9.22 4.47 3.45
C ARG A 114 10.61 4.11 2.92
N PRO A 115 10.70 3.21 1.93
CA PRO A 115 11.96 2.92 1.27
C PRO A 115 12.48 4.20 0.59
N THR A 116 13.79 4.34 0.57
CA THR A 116 14.44 5.38 -0.22
C THR A 116 14.24 5.11 -1.71
N THR A 117 14.39 6.15 -2.54
CA THR A 117 14.36 5.96 -4.00
C THR A 117 15.41 4.94 -4.47
N GLU A 118 16.58 4.92 -3.83
CA GLU A 118 17.67 3.98 -4.13
C GLU A 118 17.27 2.52 -3.83
N GLU A 119 16.58 2.26 -2.74
CA GLU A 119 16.05 0.91 -2.47
C GLU A 119 14.90 0.54 -3.42
N LEU A 120 14.10 1.54 -3.81
CA LEU A 120 12.93 1.36 -4.65
C LEU A 120 13.30 0.99 -6.10
N ILE A 121 14.38 1.55 -6.65
CA ILE A 121 14.87 1.21 -8.01
C ILE A 121 15.27 -0.26 -8.13
N HIS A 122 15.59 -0.91 -7.01
CA HIS A 122 15.97 -2.32 -6.95
C HIS A 122 14.79 -3.26 -6.63
N ASP A 123 13.55 -2.77 -6.61
CA ASP A 123 12.40 -3.64 -6.36
C ASP A 123 12.25 -4.67 -7.51
N PRO A 124 12.05 -5.96 -7.21
CA PRO A 124 11.92 -7.00 -8.23
C PRO A 124 10.84 -6.73 -9.28
N TRP A 125 9.72 -6.12 -8.88
CA TRP A 125 8.65 -5.78 -9.82
C TRP A 125 9.09 -4.67 -10.78
N LEU A 126 9.74 -3.63 -10.24
CA LEU A 126 10.21 -2.51 -11.06
C LEU A 126 11.32 -2.93 -12.02
N LEU A 127 12.28 -3.74 -11.56
CA LEU A 127 13.35 -4.27 -12.40
C LEU A 127 12.82 -5.20 -13.51
N ALA A 128 11.80 -6.02 -13.23
CA ALA A 128 11.17 -6.86 -14.24
C ALA A 128 10.53 -6.01 -15.35
N GLY A 129 9.83 -4.92 -15.00
CA GLY A 129 9.24 -3.99 -15.96
C GLY A 129 10.27 -3.19 -16.77
N LEU A 130 11.49 -3.01 -16.27
CA LEU A 130 12.58 -2.29 -16.95
C LEU A 130 13.37 -3.16 -17.96
N GLY A 131 13.04 -4.45 -18.12
CA GLY A 131 13.51 -5.24 -19.25
C GLY A 131 14.58 -6.30 -18.96
N SER A 132 14.52 -7.02 -17.83
CA SER A 132 15.21 -8.31 -17.71
C SER A 132 14.48 -9.41 -18.52
N GLY A 133 14.41 -9.25 -19.84
CA GLY A 133 13.59 -10.12 -20.70
C GLY A 133 13.79 -9.94 -22.21
N SER A 134 15.03 -9.92 -22.68
CA SER A 134 15.37 -10.25 -24.08
C SER A 134 16.77 -10.86 -24.14
N GLN A 135 16.97 -12.02 -23.50
CA GLN A 135 18.00 -12.93 -24.00
C GLN A 135 17.47 -13.52 -25.30
N GLY A 136 17.90 -12.92 -26.41
CA GLY A 136 17.71 -13.46 -27.75
C GLY A 136 18.11 -14.93 -27.74
N GLN A 137 17.19 -15.76 -28.20
CA GLN A 137 17.36 -17.17 -28.44
C GLN A 137 18.52 -17.35 -29.44
N ILE A 138 19.74 -17.62 -28.95
CA ILE A 138 20.83 -18.08 -29.81
C ILE A 138 20.47 -19.51 -30.22
N LYS A 139 19.77 -19.65 -31.35
CA LYS A 139 19.82 -20.89 -32.11
C LYS A 139 21.25 -21.00 -32.65
N ALA A 140 22.08 -21.74 -31.93
CA ALA A 140 23.31 -22.27 -32.48
C ALA A 140 22.92 -23.17 -33.65
N ASP A 141 23.09 -22.65 -34.86
CA ASP A 141 23.15 -23.48 -36.06
C ASP A 141 24.36 -24.39 -35.90
N LYS A 142 24.08 -25.63 -35.51
CA LYS A 142 25.08 -26.64 -35.17
C LYS A 142 25.08 -27.76 -36.19
N ASP A 143 24.85 -27.43 -37.46
CA ASP A 143 25.02 -28.37 -38.56
C ASP A 143 25.46 -27.61 -39.81
N SER A 144 26.78 -27.51 -40.05
CA SER A 144 27.41 -27.88 -41.33
C SER A 144 28.78 -27.22 -41.51
N LEU A 145 29.82 -27.96 -41.14
CA LEU A 145 31.07 -28.05 -41.88
C LEU A 145 31.31 -29.56 -42.09
N PRO A 146 31.99 -30.02 -43.16
CA PRO A 146 33.30 -29.48 -43.52
C PRO A 146 33.69 -29.44 -45.02
N VAL A 147 34.70 -28.59 -45.26
CA VAL A 147 35.89 -28.74 -46.13
C VAL A 147 35.75 -29.50 -47.46
N SER A 148 36.12 -28.81 -48.53
CA SER A 148 37.24 -29.19 -49.42
C SER A 148 37.85 -27.96 -50.06
#